data_AF-A9Z043-F1
#
_entry.id   AF-A9Z043-F1
#
_cell.length_a   1.000
_cell.length_b   1.000
_cell.length_c   1.000
_cell.angle_alpha   90.00
_cell.angle_beta   90.00
_cell.angle_gamma   90.00
#
_symmetry.space_group_name_H-M   'P 1'
#
loop_
_entity.id
_entity.type
_entity.pdbx_description
1 polymer ?
#
loop_
_entity_poly.entity_id
_entity_poly.type
_entity_poly.pdbx_seq_one_letter_code
_entity_poly.pdbx_strand_id
1 'polypeptide(L)'
;VKVDPDSAAFIIWNEYPRLRESVLKGHYTPGSAAQFYLRFGAIQLAKGKGALYHRMMQRGQTYHQMGLTGLQTMEGIQQRKDVKVLSDAKYKDLVKRKIKGRLATVRWWVNLHLTFKYHLHHRTPTGLFIEKQLDQEAMEEQKRHQERWFNYVTDAMLCYSSAFCMSVMEGREGSGNANIRRYMAATRRKAYTALCELLDNTDAQWVNDVVQSAVGQYEAIQAALTEGSALAIYLDWINLLSKRHPASLERHVRTMIKAVQRLHRRDDTELQRGQQGLSLAA
;
A
#
# COMPACT_ATOMS: atom_id res chain seq x y z
N VAL A 1 -25.67 -4.65 28.46
CA VAL A 1 -24.26 -4.60 28.90
C VAL A 1 -24.03 -5.89 29.65
N LYS A 2 -23.05 -6.72 29.24
CA LYS A 2 -22.69 -7.94 30.00
C LYS A 2 -21.46 -7.59 30.84
N VAL A 3 -21.52 -7.89 32.13
CA VAL A 3 -20.39 -7.75 33.05
C VAL A 3 -19.75 -9.13 33.17
N ASP A 4 -18.44 -9.21 32.95
CA ASP A 4 -17.69 -10.44 33.15
C ASP A 4 -17.35 -10.60 34.65
N PRO A 5 -17.91 -11.59 35.35
CA PRO A 5 -17.81 -11.70 36.80
C PRO A 5 -16.37 -11.96 37.27
N ASP A 6 -15.57 -12.70 36.50
CA ASP A 6 -14.19 -13.03 36.86
C ASP A 6 -13.28 -11.80 36.74
N SER A 7 -13.41 -11.05 35.64
CA SER A 7 -12.71 -9.77 35.48
C SER A 7 -13.15 -8.73 36.51
N ALA A 8 -14.45 -8.68 36.85
CA ALA A 8 -14.95 -7.78 37.89
C ALA A 8 -14.43 -8.13 39.29
N ALA A 9 -14.39 -9.44 39.63
CA ALA A 9 -13.82 -9.91 40.89
C ALA A 9 -12.33 -9.58 40.99
N PHE A 10 -11.56 -9.81 39.92
CA PHE A 10 -10.15 -9.45 39.88
C PHE A 10 -9.91 -7.95 40.13
N ILE A 11 -10.71 -7.09 39.51
CA ILE A 11 -10.60 -5.63 39.71
C ILE A 11 -10.91 -5.25 41.16
N ILE A 12 -11.97 -5.80 41.75
CA ILE A 12 -12.38 -5.48 43.13
C ILE A 12 -11.34 -5.94 44.15
N TRP A 13 -10.83 -7.17 43.99
CA TRP A 13 -9.98 -7.79 45.02
C TRP A 13 -8.51 -7.45 44.90
N ASN A 14 -7.99 -7.22 43.68
CA ASN A 14 -6.56 -7.00 43.47
C ASN A 14 -6.21 -5.56 43.11
N GLU A 15 -7.03 -4.89 42.29
CA GLU A 15 -6.65 -3.60 41.69
C GLU A 15 -7.33 -2.39 42.35
N TYR A 16 -8.49 -2.59 42.98
CA TYR A 16 -9.22 -1.57 43.71
C TYR A 16 -8.41 -0.93 44.86
N PRO A 17 -7.62 -1.66 45.68
CA PRO A 17 -6.79 -1.05 46.71
C PRO A 17 -5.79 -0.03 46.13
N ARG A 18 -5.14 -0.38 45.01
CA ARG A 18 -4.20 0.48 44.30
C ARG A 18 -4.87 1.68 43.64
N LEU A 19 -6.04 1.46 43.02
CA LEU A 19 -6.81 2.50 42.35
C LEU A 19 -7.38 3.53 43.34
N ARG A 20 -7.83 3.08 44.51
CA ARG A 20 -8.39 3.93 45.57
C ARG A 20 -7.44 5.05 45.96
N GLU A 21 -6.16 4.75 46.15
CA GLU A 21 -5.16 5.77 46.49
C GLU A 21 -4.97 6.81 45.39
N SER A 22 -5.04 6.39 44.13
CA SER A 22 -4.85 7.27 42.98
C SER A 22 -6.09 8.11 42.65
N VAL A 23 -7.29 7.59 42.94
CA VAL A 23 -8.56 8.33 42.89
C VAL A 23 -8.58 9.41 43.97
N LEU A 24 -8.16 9.09 45.19
CA LEU A 24 -8.05 10.07 46.29
C LEU A 24 -7.03 11.18 45.99
N LYS A 25 -5.99 10.88 45.20
CA LYS A 25 -5.02 11.87 44.67
C LYS A 25 -5.52 12.65 43.45
N GLY A 26 -6.75 12.39 42.98
CA GLY A 26 -7.37 13.12 41.87
C GLY A 26 -6.87 12.72 40.46
N HIS A 27 -6.11 11.63 40.32
CA HIS A 27 -5.53 11.22 39.04
C HIS A 27 -6.52 10.53 38.10
N TYR A 28 -7.62 10.00 38.63
CA TYR A 28 -8.62 9.27 37.85
C TYR A 28 -9.93 10.04 37.75
N THR A 29 -10.31 10.42 36.53
CA THR A 29 -11.60 11.02 36.21
C THR A 29 -12.67 9.94 35.97
N PRO A 30 -13.97 10.24 36.09
CA PRO A 30 -15.04 9.28 35.75
C PRO A 30 -14.89 8.63 34.35
N GLY A 31 -14.30 9.35 33.39
CA GLY A 31 -13.99 8.81 32.05
C GLY A 31 -12.88 7.76 32.04
N SER A 32 -11.84 7.94 32.87
CA SER A 32 -10.75 6.98 33.01
C SER A 32 -11.20 5.67 33.68
N ALA A 33 -12.15 5.74 34.62
CA ALA A 33 -12.76 4.54 35.23
C ALA A 33 -13.53 3.71 34.18
N ALA A 34 -14.32 4.36 33.32
CA ALA A 34 -15.03 3.66 32.24
C ALA A 34 -14.07 3.01 31.22
N GLN A 35 -12.98 3.69 30.85
CA GLN A 35 -11.95 3.12 29.97
C GLN A 35 -11.22 1.94 30.62
N PHE A 36 -10.95 2.02 31.92
CA PHE A 36 -10.34 0.96 32.69
C PHE A 36 -11.21 -0.31 32.66
N TYR A 37 -12.51 -0.21 32.98
CA TYR A 37 -13.43 -1.36 32.93
C TYR A 37 -13.61 -1.96 31.53
N LEU A 38 -13.58 -1.13 30.47
CA LEU A 38 -13.61 -1.60 29.08
C LEU A 38 -12.32 -2.34 28.69
N ARG A 39 -11.16 -1.84 29.14
CA ARG A 39 -9.84 -2.41 28.82
C ARG A 39 -9.61 -3.77 29.49
N PHE A 40 -10.10 -3.93 30.72
CA PHE A 40 -10.04 -5.20 31.45
C PHE A 40 -11.13 -6.19 31.04
N GLY A 41 -11.99 -5.85 30.07
CA GLY A 41 -13.05 -6.75 29.60
C GLY A 41 -14.20 -6.95 30.59
N ALA A 42 -14.13 -6.34 31.77
CA ALA A 42 -15.17 -6.40 32.81
C ALA A 42 -16.51 -5.84 32.31
N ILE A 43 -16.49 -4.90 31.36
CA ILE A 43 -17.68 -4.39 30.67
C ILE A 43 -17.48 -4.53 29.17
N GLN A 44 -18.42 -5.17 28.48
CA GLN A 44 -18.44 -5.22 27.02
C GLN A 44 -19.46 -4.23 26.43
N LEU A 45 -19.02 -3.47 25.41
CA LEU A 45 -19.93 -2.67 24.59
C LEU A 45 -20.90 -3.60 23.85
N ALA A 46 -22.17 -3.19 23.74
CA ALA A 46 -23.16 -3.95 22.98
C ALA A 46 -22.70 -4.11 21.51
N LYS A 47 -22.86 -5.32 20.95
CA LYS A 47 -22.53 -5.63 19.55
C LYS A 47 -23.16 -4.58 18.62
N GLY A 48 -22.37 -3.99 17.73
CA GLY A 48 -22.80 -2.94 16.80
C GLY A 48 -22.77 -1.50 17.34
N LYS A 49 -22.55 -1.25 18.64
CA LYS A 49 -22.48 0.10 19.20
C LYS A 49 -21.07 0.73 19.23
N GLY A 50 -20.03 -0.01 18.84
CA GLY A 50 -18.63 0.46 18.85
C GLY A 50 -18.40 1.76 18.07
N ALA A 51 -19.00 1.88 16.87
CA ALA A 51 -18.89 3.08 16.04
C ALA A 51 -19.52 4.34 16.70
N LEU A 52 -20.62 4.16 17.44
CA LEU A 52 -21.28 5.25 18.17
C LEU A 52 -20.37 5.76 19.30
N TYR A 53 -19.83 4.85 20.11
CA TYR A 53 -18.93 5.22 21.22
C TYR A 53 -17.61 5.80 20.72
N HIS A 54 -17.08 5.31 19.59
CA HIS A 54 -15.91 5.90 18.96
C HIS A 54 -16.16 7.37 18.55
N ARG A 55 -17.31 7.65 17.92
CA ARG A 55 -17.71 9.04 17.59
C ARG A 55 -17.93 9.90 18.85
N MET A 56 -18.51 9.33 19.91
CA MET A 56 -18.66 10.05 21.19
C MET A 56 -17.31 10.37 21.82
N MET A 57 -16.36 9.43 21.78
CA MET A 57 -15.01 9.63 22.29
C MET A 57 -14.26 10.71 21.51
N GLN A 58 -14.33 10.67 20.17
CA GLN A 58 -13.77 11.73 19.32
C GLN A 58 -14.36 13.11 19.66
N ARG A 59 -15.68 13.21 19.85
CA ARG A 59 -16.33 14.46 20.28
C ARG A 59 -15.81 14.93 21.65
N GLY A 60 -15.67 14.02 22.61
CA GLY A 60 -15.10 14.32 23.93
C GLY A 60 -13.67 14.85 23.86
N GLN A 61 -12.82 14.23 23.03
CA GLN A 61 -11.46 14.71 22.76
C GLN A 61 -11.46 16.10 22.13
N THR A 62 -12.34 16.35 21.16
CA THR A 62 -12.49 17.67 20.53
C THR A 62 -12.95 18.73 21.53
N TYR A 63 -13.92 18.43 22.40
CA TYR A 63 -14.34 19.35 23.45
C TYR A 63 -13.21 19.66 24.43
N HIS A 64 -12.42 18.65 24.80
CA HIS A 64 -11.24 18.84 25.64
C HIS A 64 -10.17 19.72 24.97
N GLN A 65 -9.88 19.51 23.68
CA GLN A 65 -8.97 20.35 22.90
C GLN A 65 -9.47 21.80 22.79
N MET A 66 -10.79 21.99 22.74
CA MET A 66 -11.42 23.31 22.78
C MET A 66 -11.49 23.90 24.20
N GLY A 67 -10.97 23.22 25.23
CA GLY A 67 -11.04 23.65 26.62
C GLY A 67 -12.47 23.77 27.15
N LEU A 68 -13.41 23.00 26.61
CA LEU A 68 -14.79 22.94 27.03
C LEU A 68 -14.95 21.84 28.08
N THR A 69 -15.43 22.21 29.27
CA THR A 69 -15.66 21.29 30.39
C THR A 69 -17.10 21.38 30.86
N GLY A 70 -17.59 20.32 31.51
CA GLY A 70 -18.97 20.28 32.02
C GLY A 70 -19.27 21.25 33.18
N LEU A 71 -18.26 21.98 33.66
CA LEU A 71 -18.39 22.98 34.72
C LEU A 71 -18.63 24.40 34.17
N GLN A 72 -18.51 24.60 32.85
CA GLN A 72 -18.72 25.91 32.22
C GLN A 72 -20.20 26.12 31.86
N THR A 73 -20.74 27.29 32.17
CA THR A 73 -22.09 27.67 31.73
C THR A 73 -22.11 28.03 30.25
N MET A 74 -23.27 27.89 29.61
CA MET A 74 -23.43 28.27 28.19
C MET A 74 -23.16 29.76 27.95
N GLU A 75 -23.48 30.62 28.92
CA GLU A 75 -23.17 32.05 28.88
C GLU A 75 -21.66 32.30 28.93
N GLY A 76 -20.94 31.59 29.80
CA GLY A 76 -19.47 31.66 29.86
C GLY A 76 -18.79 31.17 28.58
N ILE A 77 -19.36 30.15 27.92
CA ILE A 77 -18.86 29.67 26.61
C ILE A 77 -19.18 30.67 25.49
N GLN A 78 -20.31 31.39 25.54
CA GLN A 78 -20.65 32.39 24.52
C GLN A 78 -19.76 33.64 24.57
N GLN A 79 -19.23 34.00 25.74
CA GLN A 79 -18.33 35.16 25.91
C GLN A 79 -16.90 34.87 25.40
N ARG A 80 -16.55 33.61 25.21
CA ARG A 80 -15.25 33.19 24.68
C ARG A 80 -15.10 33.57 23.21
N LYS A 81 -14.02 34.29 22.88
CA LYS A 81 -13.72 34.73 21.50
C LYS A 81 -13.21 33.59 20.60
N ASP A 82 -12.70 32.52 21.20
CA ASP A 82 -12.11 31.38 20.51
C ASP A 82 -13.13 30.32 20.07
N VAL A 83 -14.34 30.32 20.66
CA VAL A 83 -15.39 29.34 20.35
C VAL A 83 -16.63 30.04 19.82
N LYS A 84 -17.12 29.62 18.65
CA LYS A 84 -18.33 30.16 18.04
C LYS A 84 -19.53 29.26 18.29
N VAL A 85 -20.39 29.65 19.24
CA VAL A 85 -21.67 28.97 19.47
C VAL A 85 -22.69 29.46 18.42
N LEU A 86 -23.23 28.53 17.64
CA LEU A 86 -24.25 28.82 16.63
C LEU A 86 -25.62 28.40 17.15
N SER A 87 -26.65 29.23 16.93
CA SER A 87 -28.03 28.79 17.08
C SER A 87 -28.42 27.80 15.98
N ASP A 88 -29.44 26.99 16.23
CA ASP A 88 -29.90 25.98 15.26
C ASP A 88 -30.28 26.62 13.90
N ALA A 89 -30.94 27.79 13.91
CA ALA A 89 -31.24 28.54 12.70
C ALA A 89 -29.98 28.95 11.92
N LYS A 90 -28.98 29.54 12.60
CA LYS A 90 -27.70 29.95 11.97
C LYS A 90 -26.92 28.74 11.47
N TYR A 91 -26.98 27.61 12.18
CA TYR A 91 -26.36 26.37 11.75
C TYR A 91 -27.04 25.82 10.47
N LYS A 92 -28.37 25.75 10.45
CA LYS A 92 -29.14 25.34 9.26
C LYS A 92 -28.81 26.20 8.04
N ASP A 93 -28.70 27.52 8.21
CA ASP A 93 -28.31 28.44 7.13
C ASP A 93 -26.87 28.23 6.65
N LEU A 94 -25.93 27.97 7.56
CA LEU A 94 -24.55 27.64 7.22
C LEU A 94 -24.49 26.33 6.41
N VAL A 95 -25.21 25.30 6.86
CA VAL A 95 -25.30 24.01 6.18
C VAL A 95 -25.92 24.18 4.79
N LYS A 96 -27.01 24.93 4.67
CA LYS A 96 -27.66 25.24 3.38
C LYS A 96 -26.70 25.90 2.40
N ARG A 97 -25.90 26.88 2.86
CA ARG A 97 -24.86 27.51 2.03
C ARG A 97 -23.77 26.53 1.61
N LYS A 98 -23.30 25.67 2.52
CA LYS A 98 -22.28 24.66 2.22
C LYS A 98 -22.78 23.63 1.21
N ILE A 99 -24.02 23.17 1.35
CA ILE A 99 -24.67 22.28 0.40
C ILE A 99 -24.82 22.96 -0.96
N LYS A 100 -25.29 24.22 -1.00
CA LYS A 100 -25.41 25.00 -2.23
C LYS A 100 -24.06 25.15 -2.96
N GLY A 101 -22.99 25.42 -2.21
CA GLY A 101 -21.64 25.49 -2.76
C GLY A 101 -21.18 24.15 -3.36
N ARG A 102 -21.38 23.04 -2.64
CA ARG A 102 -21.08 21.70 -3.18
C ARG A 102 -21.92 21.37 -4.41
N LEU A 103 -23.21 21.74 -4.41
CA LEU A 103 -24.09 21.53 -5.54
C LEU A 103 -23.63 22.33 -6.77
N ALA A 104 -23.13 23.55 -6.58
CA ALA A 104 -22.56 24.34 -7.67
C ALA A 104 -21.32 23.67 -8.27
N THR A 105 -20.43 23.12 -7.44
CA THR A 105 -19.28 22.33 -7.91
C THR A 105 -19.71 21.11 -8.70
N VAL A 106 -20.68 20.34 -8.19
CA VAL A 106 -21.21 19.16 -8.90
C VAL A 106 -21.83 19.56 -10.23
N ARG A 107 -22.65 20.62 -10.28
CA ARG A 107 -23.23 21.14 -11.52
C ARG A 107 -22.18 21.53 -12.53
N TRP A 108 -21.10 22.17 -12.10
CA TRP A 108 -20.00 22.55 -12.98
C TRP A 108 -19.35 21.31 -13.63
N TRP A 109 -19.02 20.29 -12.84
CA TRP A 109 -18.45 19.03 -13.35
C TRP A 109 -19.40 18.29 -14.28
N VAL A 110 -20.69 18.24 -13.94
CA VAL A 110 -21.72 17.61 -14.80
C VAL A 110 -21.82 18.34 -16.14
N ASN A 111 -21.84 19.67 -16.13
CA ASN A 111 -21.88 20.46 -17.37
C ASN A 111 -20.61 20.25 -18.21
N LEU A 112 -19.43 20.25 -17.57
CA LEU A 112 -18.17 19.99 -18.28
C LEU A 112 -18.17 18.61 -18.95
N HIS A 113 -18.62 17.58 -18.24
CA HIS A 113 -18.73 16.22 -18.77
C HIS A 113 -19.71 16.12 -19.94
N LEU A 114 -20.87 16.78 -19.84
CA LEU A 114 -21.85 16.83 -20.93
C LEU A 114 -21.28 17.54 -22.16
N THR A 115 -20.56 18.64 -21.98
CA THR A 115 -19.89 19.36 -23.07
C THR A 115 -18.83 18.48 -23.75
N PHE A 116 -18.02 17.75 -22.99
CA PHE A 116 -17.04 16.82 -23.56
C PHE A 116 -17.72 15.69 -24.33
N LYS A 117 -18.77 15.07 -23.76
CA LYS A 117 -19.54 14.03 -24.45
C LYS A 117 -20.16 14.53 -25.75
N TYR A 118 -20.69 15.75 -25.76
CA TYR A 118 -21.24 16.36 -26.97
C TYR A 118 -20.17 16.50 -28.05
N HIS A 119 -19.01 17.10 -27.73
CA HIS A 119 -17.92 17.30 -28.68
C HIS A 119 -17.33 15.97 -29.21
N LEU A 120 -17.20 14.96 -28.35
CA LEU A 120 -16.74 13.62 -28.73
C LEU A 120 -17.75 12.92 -29.65
N HIS A 121 -19.04 12.92 -29.28
CA HIS A 121 -20.09 12.29 -30.08
C HIS A 121 -20.23 12.90 -31.48
N HIS A 122 -20.13 14.23 -31.59
CA HIS A 122 -20.24 14.93 -32.86
C HIS A 122 -18.91 15.09 -33.62
N ARG A 123 -17.81 14.54 -33.10
CA ARG A 123 -16.46 14.60 -33.70
C ARG A 123 -16.07 16.02 -34.14
N THR A 124 -16.38 17.02 -33.32
CA THR A 124 -15.98 18.41 -33.61
C THR A 124 -14.45 18.53 -33.51
N PRO A 125 -13.81 19.59 -34.06
CA PRO A 125 -12.36 19.79 -33.94
C PRO A 125 -11.86 19.74 -32.48
N THR A 126 -12.63 20.33 -31.57
CA THR A 126 -12.38 20.25 -30.12
C THR A 126 -12.50 18.83 -29.57
N GLY A 127 -13.46 18.03 -30.06
CA GLY A 127 -13.63 16.63 -29.66
C GLY A 127 -12.46 15.77 -30.10
N LEU A 128 -12.01 15.91 -31.36
CA LEU A 128 -10.83 15.22 -31.90
C LEU A 128 -9.55 15.61 -31.15
N PHE A 129 -9.42 16.89 -30.75
CA PHE A 129 -8.31 17.33 -29.91
C PHE A 129 -8.34 16.65 -28.53
N ILE A 130 -9.50 16.61 -27.88
CA ILE A 130 -9.68 15.95 -26.57
C ILE A 130 -9.37 14.45 -26.69
N GLU A 131 -9.91 13.76 -27.70
CA GLU A 131 -9.65 12.34 -27.95
C GLU A 131 -8.17 12.06 -28.10
N LYS A 132 -7.47 12.84 -28.94
CA LYS A 132 -6.02 12.71 -29.12
C LYS A 132 -5.24 12.93 -27.83
N GLN A 133 -5.62 13.89 -27.00
CA GLN A 133 -4.96 14.13 -25.71
C GLN A 133 -5.22 12.98 -24.73
N LEU A 134 -6.45 12.48 -24.66
CA LEU A 134 -6.81 11.34 -23.81
C LEU A 134 -6.05 10.07 -24.23
N ASP A 135 -5.93 9.82 -25.53
CA ASP A 135 -5.18 8.69 -26.06
C ASP A 135 -3.69 8.81 -25.74
N GLN A 136 -3.12 10.02 -25.87
CA GLN A 136 -1.73 10.28 -25.49
C GLN A 136 -1.51 10.05 -23.99
N GLU A 137 -2.37 10.58 -23.13
CA GLU A 137 -2.29 10.38 -21.68
C GLU A 137 -2.43 8.89 -21.31
N ALA A 138 -3.35 8.17 -21.96
CA ALA A 138 -3.53 6.73 -21.75
C ALA A 138 -2.28 5.93 -22.17
N MET A 139 -1.67 6.26 -23.32
CA MET A 139 -0.42 5.65 -23.75
C MET A 139 0.73 5.95 -22.78
N GLU A 140 0.83 7.18 -22.29
CA GLU A 140 1.85 7.58 -21.31
C GLU A 140 1.64 6.93 -19.94
N GLU A 141 0.41 6.79 -19.48
CA GLU A 141 0.08 6.09 -18.24
C GLU A 141 0.39 4.59 -18.36
N GLN A 142 0.04 3.97 -19.48
CA GLN A 142 0.36 2.58 -19.76
C GLN A 142 1.88 2.35 -19.81
N LYS A 143 2.63 3.24 -20.46
CA LYS A 143 4.09 3.20 -20.50
C LYS A 143 4.70 3.36 -19.10
N ARG A 144 4.23 4.34 -18.32
CA ARG A 144 4.67 4.53 -16.92
C ARG A 144 4.35 3.31 -16.06
N HIS A 145 3.21 2.66 -16.29
CA HIS A 145 2.84 1.43 -15.59
C HIS A 145 3.79 0.29 -15.94
N GLN A 146 4.06 0.08 -17.23
CA GLN A 146 5.06 -0.88 -17.72
C GLN A 146 6.44 -0.63 -17.11
N GLU A 147 6.92 0.61 -17.12
CA GLU A 147 8.22 0.99 -16.54
C GLU A 147 8.30 0.70 -15.04
N ARG A 148 7.22 0.95 -14.28
CA ARG A 148 7.17 0.62 -12.84
C ARG A 148 7.30 -0.89 -12.62
N TRP A 149 6.57 -1.69 -13.37
CA TRP A 149 6.63 -3.16 -13.28
C TRP A 149 8.00 -3.69 -13.68
N PHE A 150 8.54 -3.18 -14.78
CA PHE A 150 9.88 -3.50 -15.22
C PHE A 150 10.92 -3.19 -14.15
N ASN A 151 10.90 -1.99 -13.57
CA ASN A 151 11.82 -1.60 -12.51
C ASN A 151 11.66 -2.47 -11.26
N TYR A 152 10.42 -2.78 -10.87
CA TYR A 152 10.13 -3.63 -9.70
C TYR A 152 10.72 -5.05 -9.84
N VAL A 153 10.44 -5.70 -10.97
CA VAL A 153 10.90 -7.07 -11.25
C VAL A 153 12.41 -7.10 -11.44
N THR A 154 12.94 -6.17 -12.24
CA THR A 154 14.36 -6.07 -12.53
C THR A 154 15.18 -5.78 -11.27
N ASP A 155 14.73 -4.86 -10.41
CA ASP A 155 15.38 -4.57 -9.13
C ASP A 155 15.46 -5.82 -8.26
N ALA A 156 14.34 -6.54 -8.10
CA ALA A 156 14.30 -7.74 -7.29
C ALA A 156 15.25 -8.83 -7.83
N MET A 157 15.26 -9.04 -9.15
CA MET A 157 16.15 -9.99 -9.82
C MET A 157 17.63 -9.59 -9.70
N LEU A 158 17.97 -8.32 -9.95
CA LEU A 158 19.33 -7.81 -9.87
C LEU A 158 19.85 -7.85 -8.42
N CYS A 159 19.00 -7.57 -7.44
CA CYS A 159 19.32 -7.75 -6.02
C CYS A 159 19.66 -9.20 -5.69
N TYR A 160 18.91 -10.18 -6.23
CA TYR A 160 19.25 -11.60 -6.09
C TYR A 160 20.58 -11.94 -6.77
N SER A 161 20.83 -11.43 -7.98
CA SER A 161 22.09 -11.62 -8.69
C SER A 161 23.29 -11.01 -7.96
N SER A 162 23.11 -9.83 -7.35
CA SER A 162 24.11 -9.20 -6.47
C SER A 162 24.37 -10.04 -5.22
N ALA A 163 23.33 -10.59 -4.58
CA ALA A 163 23.46 -11.49 -3.43
C ALA A 163 24.17 -12.79 -3.77
N PHE A 164 23.93 -13.35 -4.96
CA PHE A 164 24.70 -14.47 -5.50
C PHE A 164 26.18 -14.09 -5.65
N CYS A 165 26.48 -12.93 -6.22
CA CYS A 165 27.86 -12.48 -6.42
C CYS A 165 28.60 -12.33 -5.09
N MET A 166 27.98 -11.71 -4.08
CA MET A 166 28.51 -11.64 -2.72
C MET A 166 28.82 -13.04 -2.15
N SER A 167 27.88 -13.98 -2.29
CA SER A 167 28.06 -15.34 -1.78
C SER A 167 29.21 -16.09 -2.46
N VAL A 168 29.45 -15.86 -3.75
CA VAL A 168 30.54 -16.50 -4.50
C VAL A 168 31.89 -15.89 -4.10
N MET A 169 31.94 -14.58 -3.93
CA MET A 169 33.14 -13.86 -3.51
C MET A 169 33.57 -14.26 -2.10
N GLU A 170 32.67 -14.19 -1.11
CA GLU A 170 33.00 -14.55 0.27
C GLU A 170 33.19 -16.06 0.46
N GLY A 171 32.43 -16.88 -0.25
CA GLY A 171 32.54 -18.34 -0.16
C GLY A 171 33.88 -18.90 -0.65
N ARG A 172 34.61 -18.15 -1.50
CA ARG A 172 35.96 -18.50 -1.95
C ARG A 172 37.09 -17.85 -1.13
N GLU A 173 36.80 -16.74 -0.44
CA GLU A 173 37.79 -15.99 0.36
C GLU A 173 37.77 -16.32 1.87
N GLY A 174 36.74 -16.99 2.41
CA GLY A 174 36.76 -17.56 3.76
C GLY A 174 35.41 -17.67 4.48
N SER A 175 35.25 -18.75 5.27
CA SER A 175 34.13 -19.12 6.17
C SER A 175 32.72 -18.63 5.80
N GLY A 176 31.87 -19.55 5.32
CA GLY A 176 30.49 -19.30 4.88
C GLY A 176 29.62 -18.54 5.89
N ASN A 177 29.56 -17.22 5.70
CA ASN A 177 28.80 -16.28 6.52
C ASN A 177 27.30 -16.61 6.45
N ALA A 178 26.73 -17.11 7.55
CA ALA A 178 25.32 -17.52 7.62
C ALA A 178 24.36 -16.37 7.25
N ASN A 179 24.79 -15.13 7.48
CA ASN A 179 24.01 -13.94 7.16
C ASN A 179 23.85 -13.74 5.65
N ILE A 180 24.89 -14.02 4.84
CA ILE A 180 24.81 -13.88 3.38
C ILE A 180 23.95 -14.97 2.77
N ARG A 181 24.01 -16.20 3.29
CA ARG A 181 23.09 -17.27 2.86
C ARG A 181 21.64 -16.90 3.16
N ARG A 182 21.35 -16.32 4.33
CA ARG A 182 20.01 -15.80 4.67
C ARG A 182 19.59 -14.67 3.76
N TYR A 183 20.49 -13.72 3.49
CA TYR A 183 20.23 -12.59 2.59
C TYR A 183 19.97 -13.05 1.16
N MET A 184 20.76 -13.99 0.64
CA MET A 184 20.56 -14.61 -0.68
C MET A 184 19.23 -15.37 -0.75
N ALA A 185 18.85 -16.11 0.30
CA ALA A 185 17.56 -16.79 0.34
C ALA A 185 16.38 -15.79 0.35
N ALA A 186 16.50 -14.69 1.09
CA ALA A 186 15.48 -13.64 1.15
C ALA A 186 15.32 -12.91 -0.20
N THR A 187 16.43 -12.50 -0.83
CA THR A 187 16.42 -11.85 -2.15
C THR A 187 15.93 -12.78 -3.25
N ARG A 188 16.27 -14.07 -3.20
CA ARG A 188 15.72 -15.08 -4.11
C ARG A 188 14.19 -15.19 -3.99
N ARG A 189 13.65 -15.22 -2.77
CA ARG A 189 12.20 -15.23 -2.55
C ARG A 189 11.55 -13.96 -3.09
N LYS A 190 12.14 -12.79 -2.83
CA LYS A 190 11.65 -11.50 -3.35
C LYS A 190 11.59 -11.51 -4.88
N ALA A 191 12.65 -11.97 -5.55
CA ALA A 191 12.69 -12.09 -7.01
C ALA A 191 11.63 -13.05 -7.55
N TYR A 192 11.43 -14.19 -6.90
CA TYR A 192 10.39 -15.15 -7.28
C TYR A 192 8.99 -14.56 -7.11
N THR A 193 8.70 -13.93 -5.97
CA THR A 193 7.41 -13.28 -5.71
C THR A 193 7.12 -12.18 -6.72
N ALA A 194 8.10 -11.31 -7.02
CA ALA A 194 7.91 -10.24 -8.01
C ALA A 194 7.60 -10.79 -9.42
N LEU A 195 8.22 -11.91 -9.81
CA LEU A 195 7.93 -12.59 -11.08
C LEU A 195 6.54 -13.24 -11.08
N CYS A 196 6.13 -13.91 -10.00
CA CYS A 196 4.77 -14.44 -9.87
C CYS A 196 3.73 -13.32 -9.94
N GLU A 197 3.91 -12.24 -9.19
CA GLU A 197 2.99 -11.09 -9.19
C GLU A 197 2.86 -10.44 -10.58
N LEU A 198 3.95 -10.39 -11.35
CA LEU A 198 3.91 -9.93 -12.73
C LEU A 198 3.06 -10.89 -13.60
N LEU A 199 3.29 -12.19 -13.47
CA LEU A 199 2.62 -13.21 -14.26
C LEU A 199 1.16 -13.42 -13.87
N ASP A 200 0.75 -13.09 -12.64
CA ASP A 200 -0.66 -13.08 -12.24
C ASP A 200 -1.52 -12.09 -13.09
N ASN A 201 -0.88 -11.16 -13.82
CA ASN A 201 -1.54 -10.23 -14.76
C ASN A 201 -1.61 -10.75 -16.21
N THR A 202 -1.66 -12.08 -16.41
CA THR A 202 -1.56 -12.75 -17.71
C THR A 202 -2.47 -12.25 -18.83
N ASP A 203 -3.64 -11.69 -18.52
CA ASP A 203 -4.58 -11.18 -19.54
C ASP A 203 -4.08 -9.92 -20.26
N ALA A 204 -3.00 -9.31 -19.79
CA ALA A 204 -2.54 -8.02 -20.28
C ALA A 204 -1.31 -8.15 -21.17
N GLN A 205 -1.44 -7.69 -22.43
CA GLN A 205 -0.37 -7.75 -23.45
C GLN A 205 0.96 -7.14 -23.00
N TRP A 206 0.92 -6.15 -22.11
CA TRP A 206 2.11 -5.48 -21.56
C TRP A 206 2.98 -6.37 -20.67
N VAL A 207 2.45 -7.47 -20.12
CA VAL A 207 3.22 -8.41 -19.29
C VAL A 207 4.32 -9.05 -20.12
N ASN A 208 4.01 -9.44 -21.36
CA ASN A 208 4.98 -10.01 -22.29
C ASN A 208 6.11 -9.03 -22.58
N ASP A 209 5.78 -7.75 -22.81
CA ASP A 209 6.78 -6.71 -23.05
C ASP A 209 7.73 -6.53 -21.85
N VAL A 210 7.19 -6.58 -20.63
CA VAL A 210 7.99 -6.48 -19.39
C VAL A 210 8.88 -7.71 -19.20
N VAL A 211 8.37 -8.92 -19.44
CA VAL A 211 9.14 -10.17 -19.36
C VAL A 211 10.26 -10.16 -20.40
N GLN A 212 9.97 -9.82 -21.65
CA GLN A 212 10.97 -9.72 -22.71
C GLN A 212 12.02 -8.66 -22.41
N SER A 213 11.62 -7.50 -21.88
CA SER A 213 12.56 -6.45 -21.48
C SER A 213 13.47 -6.92 -20.33
N ALA A 214 12.92 -7.63 -19.34
CA ALA A 214 13.70 -8.16 -18.23
C ALA A 214 14.68 -9.24 -18.68
N VAL A 215 14.27 -10.13 -19.59
CA VAL A 215 15.17 -11.11 -20.23
C VAL A 215 16.26 -10.39 -21.04
N GLY A 216 15.88 -9.39 -21.84
CA GLY A 216 16.79 -8.59 -22.65
C GLY A 216 17.87 -7.89 -21.83
N GLN A 217 17.56 -7.44 -20.60
CA GLN A 217 18.60 -6.94 -19.70
C GLN A 217 19.64 -8.01 -19.35
N TYR A 218 19.22 -9.23 -18.99
CA TYR A 218 20.14 -10.30 -18.67
C TYR A 218 20.91 -10.81 -19.90
N GLU A 219 20.30 -10.79 -21.09
CA GLU A 219 20.97 -11.09 -22.36
C GLU A 219 22.05 -10.04 -22.68
N ALA A 220 21.79 -8.75 -22.44
CA ALA A 220 22.78 -7.70 -22.59
C ALA A 220 23.96 -7.89 -21.61
N ILE A 221 23.70 -8.30 -20.37
CA ILE A 221 24.74 -8.66 -19.41
C ILE A 221 25.56 -9.85 -19.91
N GLN A 222 24.90 -10.88 -20.45
CA GLN A 222 25.57 -12.04 -21.01
C GLN A 222 26.47 -11.67 -22.20
N ALA A 223 25.97 -10.85 -23.13
CA ALA A 223 26.71 -10.38 -24.30
C ALA A 223 27.96 -9.59 -23.88
N ALA A 224 27.81 -8.66 -22.93
CA ALA A 224 28.93 -7.90 -22.39
C ALA A 224 30.00 -8.79 -21.74
N LEU A 225 29.59 -9.86 -21.03
CA LEU A 225 30.53 -10.82 -20.44
C LEU A 225 31.27 -11.64 -21.51
N THR A 226 30.61 -12.01 -22.61
CA THR A 226 31.25 -12.74 -23.70
C THR A 226 32.22 -11.89 -24.51
N GLU A 227 31.93 -10.59 -24.67
CA GLU A 227 32.77 -9.65 -25.39
C GLU A 227 33.94 -9.11 -24.54
N GLY A 228 33.91 -9.34 -23.23
CA GLY A 228 34.87 -8.74 -22.28
C GLY A 228 34.64 -7.25 -22.04
N SER A 229 33.47 -6.74 -22.41
CA SER A 229 33.07 -5.34 -22.25
C SER A 229 32.73 -5.01 -20.79
N ALA A 230 32.91 -3.74 -20.41
CA ALA A 230 32.53 -3.27 -19.08
C ALA A 230 31.00 -3.30 -18.91
N LEU A 231 30.52 -3.86 -17.79
CA LEU A 231 29.10 -3.84 -17.45
C LEU A 231 28.69 -2.44 -17.00
N ALA A 232 27.66 -1.88 -17.63
CA ALA A 232 27.05 -0.59 -17.26
C ALA A 232 25.99 -0.75 -16.16
N ILE A 233 26.25 -1.59 -15.16
CA ILE A 233 25.31 -1.86 -14.06
C ILE A 233 25.83 -1.17 -12.80
N TYR A 234 24.95 -0.49 -12.06
CA TYR A 234 25.30 0.23 -10.83
C TYR A 234 25.57 -0.69 -9.61
N LEU A 235 25.60 -2.01 -9.79
CA LEU A 235 25.75 -2.96 -8.69
C LEU A 235 27.20 -3.43 -8.54
N ASP A 236 27.87 -2.91 -7.51
CA ASP A 236 29.30 -3.13 -7.23
C ASP A 236 29.70 -4.60 -7.23
N TRP A 237 28.88 -5.48 -6.64
CA TRP A 237 29.20 -6.91 -6.56
C TRP A 237 29.13 -7.63 -7.91
N ILE A 238 28.24 -7.19 -8.80
CA ILE A 238 28.14 -7.76 -10.15
C ILE A 238 29.35 -7.31 -10.98
N ASN A 239 29.74 -6.04 -10.89
CA ASN A 239 30.94 -5.51 -11.53
C ASN A 239 32.24 -6.11 -10.98
N LEU A 240 32.28 -6.42 -9.69
CA LEU A 240 33.43 -7.04 -9.06
C LEU A 240 33.57 -8.50 -9.49
N LEU A 241 32.48 -9.25 -9.52
CA LEU A 241 32.49 -10.65 -9.94
C LEU A 241 32.75 -10.78 -11.45
N SER A 242 32.27 -9.87 -12.29
CA SER A 242 32.55 -9.90 -13.74
C SER A 242 34.05 -9.82 -14.04
N LYS A 243 34.81 -9.04 -13.25
CA LYS A 243 36.26 -8.91 -13.37
C LYS A 243 37.03 -10.09 -12.81
N ARG A 244 36.61 -10.62 -11.65
CA ARG A 244 37.34 -11.69 -10.94
C ARG A 244 36.98 -13.09 -11.42
N HIS A 245 35.70 -13.36 -11.67
CA HIS A 245 35.16 -14.69 -11.98
C HIS A 245 34.03 -14.63 -13.04
N PRO A 246 34.32 -14.22 -14.29
CA PRO A 246 33.30 -14.03 -15.34
C PRO A 246 32.49 -15.29 -15.63
N ALA A 247 33.13 -16.46 -15.67
CA ALA A 247 32.44 -17.74 -15.96
C ALA A 247 31.36 -18.11 -14.92
N SER A 248 31.57 -17.77 -13.64
CA SER A 248 30.58 -18.00 -12.58
C SER A 248 29.37 -17.10 -12.75
N LEU A 249 29.62 -15.82 -13.08
CA LEU A 249 28.56 -14.84 -13.34
C LEU A 249 27.76 -15.20 -14.60
N GLU A 250 28.44 -15.61 -15.67
CA GLU A 250 27.81 -16.04 -16.93
C GLU A 250 26.88 -17.24 -16.71
N ARG A 251 27.31 -18.25 -15.94
CA ARG A 251 26.47 -19.40 -15.59
C ARG A 251 25.22 -18.96 -14.81
N HIS A 252 25.36 -18.02 -13.88
CA HIS A 252 24.23 -17.48 -13.11
C HIS A 252 23.25 -16.71 -14.00
N VAL A 253 23.75 -15.81 -14.85
CA VAL A 253 22.94 -15.05 -15.83
C VAL A 253 22.15 -15.98 -16.75
N ARG A 254 22.80 -17.00 -17.33
CA ARG A 254 22.12 -18.03 -18.15
C ARG A 254 21.05 -18.79 -17.36
N THR A 255 21.27 -19.01 -16.06
CA THR A 255 20.30 -19.68 -15.19
C THR A 255 19.09 -18.77 -14.93
N MET A 256 19.31 -17.47 -14.71
CA MET A 256 18.25 -16.48 -14.53
C MET A 256 17.37 -16.35 -15.79
N ILE A 257 17.97 -16.24 -16.97
CA ILE A 257 17.24 -16.19 -18.25
C ILE A 257 16.34 -17.42 -18.40
N LYS A 258 16.90 -18.62 -18.19
CA LYS A 258 16.13 -19.88 -18.26
C LYS A 258 15.03 -19.95 -17.21
N ALA A 259 15.25 -19.43 -16.00
CA ALA A 259 14.26 -19.44 -14.93
C ALA A 259 13.05 -18.56 -15.27
N VAL A 260 13.29 -17.34 -15.76
CA VAL A 260 12.22 -16.42 -16.19
C VAL A 260 11.43 -17.00 -17.36
N GLN A 261 12.12 -17.49 -18.39
CA GLN A 261 11.46 -18.10 -19.55
C GLN A 261 10.63 -19.34 -19.20
N ARG A 262 11.08 -20.15 -18.24
CA ARG A 262 10.34 -21.34 -17.78
C ARG A 262 9.09 -20.97 -16.99
N LEU A 263 9.17 -19.95 -16.13
CA LEU A 263 8.02 -19.46 -15.37
C LEU A 263 6.96 -18.89 -16.32
N HIS A 264 7.39 -18.05 -17.25
CA HIS A 264 6.49 -17.47 -18.25
C HIS A 264 5.76 -18.54 -19.10
N ARG A 265 6.49 -19.54 -19.62
CA ARG A 265 5.87 -20.64 -20.40
C ARG A 265 4.94 -21.53 -19.58
N ARG A 266 5.18 -21.69 -18.28
CA ARG A 266 4.35 -22.53 -17.42
C ARG A 266 2.94 -21.94 -17.29
N ASP A 267 2.84 -20.63 -17.14
CA ASP A 267 1.56 -19.94 -17.04
C ASP A 267 0.80 -19.94 -18.37
N ASP A 268 1.49 -19.81 -19.51
CA ASP A 268 0.88 -20.00 -20.84
C ASP A 268 0.22 -21.38 -20.99
N THR A 269 0.84 -22.41 -20.41
CA THR A 269 0.35 -23.80 -20.49
C THR A 269 -0.83 -24.03 -19.55
N GLU A 270 -0.85 -23.39 -18.37
CA GLU A 270 -1.96 -23.45 -17.41
C GLU A 270 -3.18 -22.67 -17.94
N LEU A 271 -2.97 -21.53 -18.63
CA LEU A 271 -4.00 -20.78 -19.36
C LEU A 271 -4.64 -21.58 -20.49
N GLN A 272 -3.82 -22.22 -21.34
CA GLN A 272 -4.32 -23.06 -22.44
C GLN A 272 -5.16 -24.24 -21.93
N ARG A 273 -4.79 -24.85 -20.79
CA ARG A 273 -5.60 -25.91 -20.16
C ARG A 273 -6.90 -25.38 -19.57
N GLY A 274 -6.88 -24.20 -18.96
CA GLY A 274 -8.09 -23.53 -18.45
C GLY A 274 -9.08 -23.18 -19.58
N GLN A 275 -8.59 -22.69 -20.72
CA GLN A 275 -9.42 -22.39 -21.89
C GLN A 275 -9.96 -23.64 -22.59
N GLN A 276 -9.18 -24.73 -22.68
CA GLN A 276 -9.67 -26.02 -23.21
C GLN A 276 -10.73 -26.66 -22.29
N GLY A 277 -10.62 -26.50 -20.97
CA GLY A 277 -11.62 -26.97 -20.01
C GLY A 277 -12.97 -26.22 -20.12
N LEU A 278 -12.93 -24.94 -20.50
CA LEU A 278 -14.13 -24.13 -20.78
C LEU A 278 -14.75 -24.44 -22.16
N SER A 279 -13.93 -24.75 -23.17
CA SER A 279 -14.40 -25.13 -24.52
C SER A 279 -15.06 -26.51 -24.58
N LEU A 280 -14.77 -27.41 -23.63
CA LEU A 280 -15.39 -28.75 -23.55
C LEU A 280 -16.67 -28.77 -22.70
N ALA A 281 -17.02 -27.63 -22.07
CA ALA A 281 -18.20 -27.48 -21.23
C ALA A 281 -19.30 -26.58 -21.87
N ALA A 282 -19.14 -26.20 -23.14
CA ALA A 282 -20.12 -25.52 -23.98
C ALA A 282 -20.66 -26.47 -25.06
#